data_AF-A0A178A866-F1
#
_entry.id   AF-A0A178A866-F1
#
_cell.length_a   1.000
_cell.length_b   1.000
_cell.length_c   1.000
_cell.angle_alpha   90.00
_cell.angle_beta   90.00
_cell.angle_gamma   90.00
#
_symmetry.space_group_name_H-M   'P 1'
#
loop_
_entity.id
_entity.type
_entity.pdbx_description
1 polymer ?
#
loop_
_entity_poly.entity_id
_entity_poly.type
_entity_poly.pdbx_seq_one_letter_code
_entity_poly.pdbx_strand_id
1 'polypeptide(L)'
;MNTPQRSEETSGRDGPLGAVPLQWMALVVPLRGGARSTAQLLPVLDCKFVNVIKPYALKGGIYFAVQGAGQQPAPGCTNANDTGVTLDLCNLTGIELEDDFVSIGAGERWGKVYDKVIERGLGVTGSRSALGGIGGLALAGDLSFFCSREGFICDNVVDYEII
;
A
#
# COMPACT_ATOMS: atom_id res chain seq x y z
N MET A 1 65.90 -12.92 -10.04
CA MET A 1 65.31 -12.75 -8.70
C MET A 1 63.93 -13.35 -8.73
N ASN A 2 63.75 -14.49 -8.06
CA ASN A 2 62.52 -15.28 -8.06
C ASN A 2 62.22 -15.59 -6.59
N THR A 3 61.04 -15.21 -6.10
CA THR A 3 60.57 -15.51 -4.74
C THR A 3 59.09 -15.86 -4.83
N PRO A 4 58.63 -16.98 -4.22
CA PRO A 4 57.24 -17.42 -4.31
C PRO A 4 56.39 -16.83 -3.17
N GLN A 5 55.12 -16.50 -3.44
CA GLN A 5 54.14 -16.19 -2.41
C GLN A 5 53.32 -17.43 -2.04
N ARG A 6 53.20 -17.68 -0.73
CA ARG A 6 52.44 -18.75 -0.09
C ARG A 6 51.30 -18.12 0.72
N SER A 7 50.10 -18.67 0.51
CA SER A 7 48.96 -18.88 1.40
C SER A 7 48.27 -17.74 2.16
N GLU A 8 46.95 -17.92 2.19
CA GLU A 8 45.99 -17.72 3.29
C GLU A 8 44.85 -16.71 3.07
N GLU A 9 43.68 -17.33 3.13
CA GLU A 9 42.30 -16.90 3.10
C GLU A 9 41.93 -16.23 4.42
N THR A 10 41.09 -15.18 4.41
CA THR A 10 39.86 -15.12 5.23
C THR A 10 39.10 -13.81 5.00
N SER A 11 37.82 -13.97 4.65
CA SER A 11 36.65 -13.30 5.24
C SER A 11 36.68 -11.79 5.47
N GLY A 12 35.83 -11.07 4.71
CA GLY A 12 35.35 -9.74 5.08
C GLY A 12 34.81 -8.96 3.89
N ARG A 13 33.67 -9.35 3.33
CA ARG A 13 32.96 -8.53 2.34
C ARG A 13 32.19 -7.42 3.07
N ASP A 14 32.86 -6.31 3.34
CA ASP A 14 32.20 -5.03 3.57
C ASP A 14 32.09 -4.28 2.24
N GLY A 15 30.90 -4.34 1.64
CA GLY A 15 30.47 -3.58 0.46
C GLY A 15 29.09 -3.00 0.73
N PRO A 16 28.73 -1.86 0.11
CA PRO A 16 27.85 -0.86 0.68
C PRO A 16 26.41 -1.35 0.84
N LEU A 17 25.75 -0.85 1.89
CA LEU A 17 24.32 -0.99 2.19
C LEU A 17 23.48 -0.69 0.94
N GLY A 18 23.17 -1.75 0.19
CA GLY A 18 22.21 -1.69 -0.91
C GLY A 18 20.84 -1.39 -0.33
N ALA A 19 20.23 -0.30 -0.80
CA ALA A 19 18.84 0.01 -0.54
C ALA A 19 17.96 -1.19 -0.92
N VAL A 20 17.37 -1.83 0.09
CA VAL A 20 16.42 -2.94 -0.10
C VAL A 20 15.02 -2.34 -0.27
N PRO A 21 14.28 -2.67 -1.34
CA PRO A 21 12.98 -2.06 -1.61
C PRO A 21 11.95 -2.48 -0.56
N LEU A 22 11.17 -1.50 -0.08
CA LEU A 22 10.04 -1.66 0.84
C LEU A 22 8.87 -2.29 0.07
N GLN A 23 8.23 -3.31 0.66
CA GLN A 23 7.30 -4.24 0.01
C GLN A 23 6.14 -4.54 1.01
N TRP A 24 4.85 -4.70 0.67
CA TRP A 24 3.86 -3.88 -0.07
C TRP A 24 2.56 -3.86 0.79
N MET A 25 1.45 -3.25 0.32
CA MET A 25 0.06 -3.47 0.82
C MET A 25 -0.88 -3.40 -0.39
N ALA A 26 -1.86 -4.31 -0.50
CA ALA A 26 -2.76 -4.37 -1.66
C ALA A 26 -4.25 -4.22 -1.30
N LEU A 27 -4.92 -3.31 -2.00
CA LEU A 27 -6.37 -3.32 -2.22
C LEU A 27 -6.64 -4.05 -3.54
N VAL A 28 -7.40 -5.14 -3.52
CA VAL A 28 -7.75 -5.92 -4.73
C VAL A 28 -9.11 -5.46 -5.25
N VAL A 29 -9.18 -4.88 -6.45
CA VAL A 29 -10.45 -4.47 -7.10
C VAL A 29 -10.62 -5.22 -8.42
N PRO A 30 -11.78 -5.85 -8.71
CA PRO A 30 -11.92 -6.68 -9.89
C PRO A 30 -11.91 -5.84 -11.18
N LEU A 31 -11.14 -6.31 -12.17
CA LEU A 31 -11.15 -5.86 -13.55
C LEU A 31 -12.00 -6.87 -14.33
N ARG A 32 -13.14 -6.46 -14.92
CA ARG A 32 -13.98 -7.44 -15.64
C ARG A 32 -13.75 -7.48 -17.14
N GLY A 33 -13.16 -8.62 -17.54
CA GLY A 33 -13.13 -9.23 -18.87
C GLY A 33 -13.36 -10.76 -18.87
N GLY A 34 -13.88 -11.37 -17.81
CA GLY A 34 -14.45 -12.73 -17.82
C GLY A 34 -13.71 -13.83 -17.01
N ALA A 35 -14.46 -14.42 -16.07
CA ALA A 35 -14.32 -15.74 -15.42
C ALA A 35 -13.39 -15.94 -14.19
N ARG A 36 -14.07 -16.01 -13.02
CA ARG A 36 -13.86 -16.86 -11.81
C ARG A 36 -12.63 -16.59 -10.92
N SER A 37 -12.97 -16.32 -9.65
CA SER A 37 -12.08 -16.12 -8.50
C SER A 37 -11.01 -17.20 -8.30
N THR A 38 -9.79 -16.72 -8.06
CA THR A 38 -8.78 -17.33 -7.18
C THR A 38 -8.02 -16.20 -6.48
N ALA A 39 -8.06 -16.16 -5.15
CA ALA A 39 -7.32 -15.18 -4.35
C ALA A 39 -5.81 -15.48 -4.41
N GLN A 40 -4.98 -14.44 -4.56
CA GLN A 40 -3.52 -14.53 -4.54
C GLN A 40 -2.99 -13.72 -3.34
N LEU A 41 -2.18 -14.38 -2.52
CA LEU A 41 -1.44 -13.78 -1.40
C LEU A 41 -0.22 -13.03 -1.97
N LEU A 42 -0.18 -11.72 -1.78
CA LEU A 42 0.98 -10.86 -2.07
C LEU A 42 1.56 -10.27 -0.78
N PRO A 43 2.87 -9.94 -0.76
CA PRO A 43 3.68 -9.97 0.44
C PRO A 43 3.47 -8.75 1.35
N VAL A 44 3.36 -9.14 2.62
CA VAL A 44 3.08 -8.38 3.82
C VAL A 44 4.08 -7.26 4.06
N LEU A 45 3.56 -6.13 4.55
CA LEU A 45 4.35 -5.05 5.18
C LEU A 45 5.51 -5.60 6.03
N ASP A 46 6.71 -5.05 5.81
CA ASP A 46 7.96 -5.51 6.44
C ASP A 46 7.78 -5.66 7.97
N CYS A 47 8.04 -6.87 8.49
CA CYS A 47 8.00 -7.22 9.91
C CYS A 47 8.77 -6.23 10.81
N LYS A 48 9.71 -5.48 10.23
CA LYS A 48 10.41 -4.36 10.87
C LYS A 48 9.47 -3.26 11.37
N PHE A 49 8.46 -2.85 10.60
CA PHE A 49 7.53 -1.81 11.03
C PHE A 49 6.75 -2.24 12.27
N VAL A 50 6.18 -3.46 12.23
CA VAL A 50 5.46 -4.04 13.36
C VAL A 50 6.34 -4.13 14.61
N ASN A 51 7.61 -4.52 14.44
CA ASN A 51 8.56 -4.59 15.55
C ASN A 51 8.93 -3.22 16.12
N VAL A 52 8.96 -2.17 15.29
CA VAL A 52 9.21 -0.79 15.73
C VAL A 52 8.02 -0.23 16.53
N ILE A 53 6.78 -0.48 16.10
CA ILE A 53 5.60 0.09 16.76
C ILE A 53 5.15 -0.70 17.99
N LYS A 54 5.41 -2.02 18.03
CA LYS A 54 5.04 -2.93 19.13
C LYS A 54 5.29 -2.37 20.53
N PRO A 55 6.49 -1.85 20.88
CA PRO A 55 6.74 -1.34 22.23
C PRO A 55 5.89 -0.11 22.57
N TYR A 56 5.41 0.67 21.59
CA TYR A 56 4.55 1.83 21.80
C TYR A 56 3.08 1.45 21.81
N ALA A 57 2.67 0.52 20.95
CA ALA A 57 1.30 0.01 20.88
C ALA A 57 0.92 -0.83 22.11
N LEU A 58 1.83 -1.69 22.60
CA LEU A 58 1.52 -2.65 23.67
C LEU A 58 1.63 -2.08 25.09
N LYS A 59 2.42 -1.00 25.28
CA LYS A 59 2.62 -0.38 26.61
C LYS A 59 1.46 0.54 27.01
N GLY A 60 0.64 0.95 26.04
CA GLY A 60 -0.44 1.93 26.22
C GLY A 60 0.07 3.36 26.45
N GLY A 61 -0.86 4.32 26.43
CA GLY A 61 -0.57 5.74 26.72
C GLY A 61 -0.19 6.60 25.52
N ILE A 62 -0.21 6.06 24.31
CA ILE A 62 0.02 6.79 23.05
C ILE A 62 -1.18 6.58 22.15
N TYR A 63 -1.74 7.67 21.62
CA TYR A 63 -2.79 7.62 20.60
C TYR A 63 -2.17 7.47 19.22
N PHE A 64 -2.78 6.64 18.38
CA PHE A 64 -2.39 6.49 16.98
C PHE A 64 -3.47 7.07 16.08
N ALA A 65 -3.06 7.78 15.03
CA ALA A 65 -3.90 8.16 13.92
C ALA A 65 -3.30 7.62 12.63
N VAL A 66 -4.15 7.35 11.64
CA VAL A 66 -3.70 6.92 10.30
C VAL A 66 -4.16 7.97 9.30
N GLN A 67 -3.22 8.42 8.46
CA GLN A 67 -3.48 9.39 7.41
C GLN A 67 -3.20 8.75 6.04
N GLY A 68 -4.22 8.74 5.18
CA GLY A 68 -4.07 8.45 3.76
C GLY A 68 -3.71 9.70 2.95
N ALA A 69 -4.38 9.93 1.82
CA ALA A 69 -4.08 11.09 0.95
C ALA A 69 -4.57 12.47 1.46
N GLY A 70 -4.95 12.61 2.74
CA GLY A 70 -5.30 13.91 3.34
C GLY A 70 -6.59 14.57 2.84
N GLN A 71 -7.56 13.80 2.35
CA GLN A 71 -8.83 14.31 1.80
C GLN A 71 -9.95 14.50 2.84
N GLN A 72 -9.66 14.32 4.14
CA GLN A 72 -10.63 14.59 5.20
C GLN A 72 -10.75 16.11 5.41
N PRO A 73 -11.93 16.72 5.21
CA PRO A 73 -12.09 18.17 5.27
C PRO A 73 -12.11 18.71 6.70
N ALA A 74 -12.39 17.86 7.68
CA ALA A 74 -12.47 18.24 9.07
C ALA A 74 -11.04 18.33 9.68
N PRO A 75 -10.65 19.49 10.25
CA PRO A 75 -9.33 19.68 10.82
C PRO A 75 -9.02 18.69 11.94
N GLY A 76 -7.81 18.13 11.96
CA GLY A 76 -7.34 17.22 13.01
C GLY A 76 -7.86 15.78 12.92
N CYS A 77 -8.77 15.46 11.99
CA CYS A 77 -9.38 14.12 11.92
C CYS A 77 -8.43 12.98 11.53
N THR A 78 -7.26 13.30 10.96
CA THR A 78 -6.24 12.31 10.58
C THR A 78 -4.95 12.45 11.38
N ASN A 79 -4.96 13.23 12.47
CA ASN A 79 -3.78 13.48 13.30
C ASN A 79 -4.06 13.10 14.77
N ALA A 80 -3.09 12.48 15.44
CA ALA A 80 -3.19 12.06 16.83
C ALA A 80 -2.90 13.20 17.85
N ASN A 81 -2.94 14.46 17.40
CA ASN A 81 -2.57 15.66 18.16
C ASN A 81 -1.15 15.61 18.74
N ASP A 82 -0.80 16.54 19.64
CA ASP A 82 0.57 16.76 20.14
C ASP A 82 1.13 15.61 21.01
N THR A 83 0.29 14.64 21.38
CA THR A 83 0.64 13.56 22.32
C THR A 83 0.62 12.18 21.68
N GLY A 84 0.31 12.09 20.38
CA GLY A 84 0.16 10.83 19.66
C GLY A 84 1.11 10.68 18.48
N VAL A 85 0.97 9.55 17.79
CA VAL A 85 1.73 9.20 16.59
C VAL A 85 0.78 9.11 15.40
N THR A 86 1.10 9.86 14.34
CA THR A 86 0.35 9.78 13.08
C THR A 86 1.13 8.95 12.07
N LEU A 87 0.50 7.88 11.59
CA LEU A 87 1.01 7.00 10.56
C LEU A 87 0.57 7.53 9.18
N ASP A 88 1.51 8.11 8.44
CA ASP A 88 1.25 8.58 7.09
C ASP A 88 1.49 7.46 6.08
N LEU A 89 0.44 7.10 5.34
CA LEU A 89 0.47 6.07 4.31
C LEU A 89 1.02 6.59 2.98
N CYS A 90 1.36 7.88 2.83
CA CYS A 90 1.73 8.48 1.53
C CYS A 90 2.84 7.77 0.75
N ASN A 91 3.74 7.06 1.44
CA ASN A 91 4.83 6.29 0.84
C ASN A 91 4.47 4.83 0.58
N LEU A 92 3.34 4.35 1.11
CA LEU A 92 2.79 3.03 0.86
C LEU A 92 2.07 3.02 -0.49
N THR A 93 2.88 3.13 -1.54
CA THR A 93 2.46 3.23 -2.94
C THR A 93 2.70 1.92 -3.66
N GLY A 94 2.16 1.77 -4.88
CA GLY A 94 2.26 0.54 -5.66
C GLY A 94 0.94 0.23 -6.38
N ILE A 95 1.02 -0.12 -7.65
CA ILE A 95 -0.13 -0.51 -8.47
C ILE A 95 0.29 -1.67 -9.36
N GLU A 96 -0.22 -2.84 -9.04
CA GLU A 96 0.02 -4.08 -9.78
C GLU A 96 -1.30 -4.52 -10.43
N LEU A 97 -1.27 -4.71 -11.75
CA LEU A 97 -2.41 -5.23 -12.49
C LEU A 97 -2.21 -6.70 -12.79
N GLU A 98 -3.20 -7.47 -12.40
CA GLU A 98 -3.41 -8.84 -12.82
C GLU A 98 -4.57 -8.90 -13.81
N ASP A 99 -4.86 -10.09 -14.35
CA ASP A 99 -5.84 -10.25 -15.42
C ASP A 99 -7.26 -9.88 -14.96
N ASP A 100 -7.59 -10.18 -13.70
CA ASP A 100 -8.94 -10.00 -13.14
C ASP A 100 -9.01 -9.01 -11.98
N PHE A 101 -7.89 -8.44 -11.53
CA PHE A 101 -7.88 -7.49 -10.43
C PHE A 101 -6.68 -6.56 -10.44
N VAL A 102 -6.80 -5.46 -9.71
CA VAL A 102 -5.71 -4.53 -9.44
C VAL A 102 -5.40 -4.52 -7.95
N SER A 103 -4.14 -4.69 -7.61
CA SER A 103 -3.59 -4.58 -6.26
C SER A 103 -3.01 -3.18 -6.06
N ILE A 104 -3.49 -2.46 -5.04
CA ILE A 104 -3.16 -1.04 -4.87
C ILE A 104 -2.69 -0.69 -3.46
N GLY A 105 -1.58 0.05 -3.35
CA GLY A 105 -1.08 0.62 -2.10
C GLY A 105 -2.08 1.58 -1.46
N ALA A 106 -2.28 1.46 -0.14
CA ALA A 106 -3.24 2.30 0.59
C ALA A 106 -2.91 3.81 0.55
N GLY A 107 -1.66 4.16 0.28
CA GLY A 107 -1.17 5.51 0.07
C GLY A 107 -1.41 6.10 -1.32
N GLU A 108 -1.82 5.26 -2.29
CA GLU A 108 -2.03 5.73 -3.66
C GLU A 108 -3.27 6.62 -3.81
N ARG A 109 -3.30 7.29 -4.95
CA ARG A 109 -4.43 8.11 -5.39
C ARG A 109 -5.09 7.47 -6.62
N TRP A 110 -6.40 7.62 -6.72
CA TRP A 110 -7.20 7.04 -7.81
C TRP A 110 -6.74 7.46 -9.20
N GLY A 111 -6.22 8.69 -9.37
CA GLY A 111 -5.68 9.15 -10.64
C GLY A 111 -4.63 8.21 -11.23
N LYS A 112 -3.64 7.79 -10.44
CA LYS A 112 -2.59 6.88 -10.91
C LYS A 112 -3.13 5.49 -11.24
N VAL A 113 -4.17 5.03 -10.54
CA VAL A 113 -4.84 3.75 -10.84
C VAL A 113 -5.53 3.83 -12.18
N TYR A 114 -6.24 4.93 -12.45
CA TYR A 114 -6.89 5.16 -13.74
C TYR A 114 -5.88 5.18 -14.89
N ASP A 115 -4.77 5.89 -14.73
CA ASP A 115 -3.69 5.93 -15.73
C ASP A 115 -3.14 4.52 -16.02
N LYS A 116 -3.03 3.66 -15.00
CA LYS A 116 -2.52 2.30 -15.13
C LYS A 116 -3.52 1.34 -15.78
N VAL A 117 -4.81 1.43 -15.43
CA VAL A 117 -5.85 0.52 -15.99
C VAL A 117 -6.27 0.91 -17.41
N ILE A 118 -6.22 2.20 -17.76
CA ILE A 118 -6.60 2.68 -19.09
C ILE A 118 -5.61 2.24 -20.16
N GLU A 119 -4.33 2.04 -19.81
CA GLU A 119 -3.32 1.46 -20.71
C GLU A 119 -3.71 0.05 -21.20
N ARG A 120 -4.51 -0.69 -20.42
CA ARG A 120 -5.06 -2.01 -20.79
C ARG A 120 -6.49 -1.94 -21.33
N GLY A 121 -7.05 -0.74 -21.50
CA GLY A 121 -8.44 -0.54 -21.92
C GLY A 121 -9.47 -0.96 -20.86
N LEU A 122 -9.06 -1.00 -19.59
CA LEU A 122 -9.90 -1.42 -18.47
C LEU A 122 -10.39 -0.22 -17.66
N GLY A 123 -11.47 -0.42 -16.91
CA GLY A 123 -12.00 0.55 -15.95
C GLY A 123 -12.11 -0.08 -14.57
N VAL A 124 -12.12 0.76 -13.54
CA VAL A 124 -12.22 0.33 -12.13
C VAL A 124 -13.21 1.21 -11.38
N THR A 125 -13.96 0.61 -10.45
CA THR A 125 -14.87 1.32 -9.55
C THR A 125 -14.06 2.09 -8.50
N GLY A 126 -13.68 3.33 -8.82
CA GLY A 126 -12.90 4.20 -7.95
C GLY A 126 -13.54 5.57 -7.70
N SER A 127 -12.83 6.44 -6.96
CA SER A 127 -13.32 7.78 -6.62
C SER A 127 -13.50 8.68 -7.85
N ARG A 128 -14.52 9.52 -7.82
CA ARG A 128 -14.77 10.54 -8.87
C ARG A 128 -13.67 11.61 -8.93
N SER A 129 -12.85 11.75 -7.89
CA SER A 129 -11.71 12.66 -7.86
C SER A 129 -10.40 11.89 -8.08
N ALA A 130 -9.58 12.33 -9.03
CA ALA A 130 -8.24 11.78 -9.24
C ALA A 130 -7.31 11.96 -8.02
N LEU A 131 -7.59 12.96 -7.17
CA LEU A 131 -6.86 13.20 -5.93
C LEU A 131 -7.37 12.35 -4.75
N GLY A 132 -8.45 11.58 -4.94
CA GLY A 132 -9.02 10.71 -3.93
C GLY A 132 -8.00 9.67 -3.47
N GLY A 133 -7.79 9.58 -2.16
CA GLY A 133 -6.89 8.59 -1.55
C GLY A 133 -7.53 7.23 -1.41
N ILE A 134 -6.77 6.18 -1.65
CA ILE A 134 -7.32 4.83 -1.73
C ILE A 134 -7.65 4.28 -0.35
N GLY A 135 -6.70 4.35 0.60
CA GLY A 135 -6.89 3.77 1.94
C GLY A 135 -8.16 4.26 2.64
N GLY A 136 -8.46 5.57 2.58
CA GLY A 136 -9.66 6.11 3.22
C GLY A 136 -10.95 5.85 2.43
N LEU A 137 -10.94 6.05 1.12
CA LEU A 137 -12.16 5.99 0.31
C LEU A 137 -12.64 4.57 0.07
N ALA A 138 -11.72 3.61 -0.02
CA ALA A 138 -12.04 2.19 -0.12
C ALA A 138 -12.68 1.65 1.17
N LEU A 139 -12.31 2.19 2.34
CA LEU A 139 -12.92 1.82 3.62
C LEU A 139 -14.26 2.52 3.87
N ALA A 140 -14.39 3.78 3.46
CA ALA A 140 -15.60 4.59 3.69
C ALA A 140 -16.72 4.36 2.65
N GLY A 141 -16.43 3.65 1.55
CA GLY A 141 -17.43 3.34 0.52
C GLY A 141 -17.79 4.52 -0.38
N ASP A 142 -16.80 5.33 -0.79
CA ASP A 142 -17.04 6.49 -1.66
C ASP A 142 -17.73 6.12 -2.99
N LEU A 143 -18.28 7.14 -3.65
CA LEU A 143 -19.04 7.02 -4.89
C LEU A 143 -18.14 6.98 -6.11
N SER A 144 -18.42 6.03 -7.00
CA SER A 144 -17.82 5.91 -8.34
C SER A 144 -18.76 6.36 -9.45
N PHE A 145 -18.23 6.66 -10.63
CA PHE A 145 -19.03 6.84 -11.85
C PHE A 145 -19.79 5.58 -12.27
N PHE A 146 -19.31 4.41 -11.85
CA PHE A 146 -19.94 3.11 -12.13
C PHE A 146 -20.95 2.67 -11.06
N CYS A 147 -21.23 3.51 -10.04
CA CYS A 147 -21.94 3.05 -8.84
C CYS A 147 -23.36 2.52 -9.10
N SER A 148 -24.07 3.06 -10.09
CA SER A 148 -25.41 2.59 -10.47
C SER A 148 -25.43 1.12 -10.92
N ARG A 149 -24.29 0.60 -11.39
CA ARG A 149 -24.17 -0.78 -11.87
C ARG A 149 -23.31 -1.65 -10.95
N GLU A 150 -22.22 -1.08 -10.42
CA GLU A 150 -21.19 -1.82 -9.68
C GLU A 150 -21.23 -1.58 -8.16
N GLY A 151 -22.08 -0.68 -7.65
CA GLY A 151 -22.12 -0.33 -6.22
C GLY A 151 -21.04 0.66 -5.78
N PHE A 152 -20.79 0.74 -4.48
CA PHE A 152 -19.77 1.62 -3.92
C PHE A 152 -18.36 1.04 -4.13
N ILE A 153 -17.33 1.86 -3.92
CA ILE A 153 -15.94 1.39 -4.02
C ILE A 153 -15.70 0.19 -3.08
N CYS A 154 -16.22 0.25 -1.85
CA CYS A 154 -16.06 -0.83 -0.87
C CYS A 154 -16.69 -2.16 -1.33
N ASP A 155 -17.78 -2.11 -2.11
CA ASP A 155 -18.45 -3.32 -2.62
C ASP A 155 -17.60 -4.05 -3.67
N ASN A 156 -16.62 -3.35 -4.24
CA ASN A 156 -15.72 -3.86 -5.25
C ASN A 156 -14.36 -4.26 -4.65
N VAL A 157 -14.17 -4.20 -3.35
CA VAL A 157 -12.92 -4.66 -2.72
C VAL A 157 -13.00 -6.15 -2.47
N VAL A 158 -12.03 -6.88 -3.00
CA VAL A 158 -11.90 -8.34 -2.85
C VAL A 158 -11.13 -8.69 -1.59
N ASP A 159 -10.09 -7.93 -1.26
CA ASP A 159 -9.25 -8.19 -0.09
C ASP A 159 -8.61 -6.92 0.48
N TYR A 160 -8.34 -6.95 1.78
CA TYR A 160 -7.58 -5.94 2.50
C TYR A 160 -6.44 -6.60 3.29
N GLU A 161 -5.23 -6.09 3.12
CA GLU A 161 -4.14 -6.38 4.04
C GLU A 161 -4.20 -5.43 5.24
N ILE A 162 -4.15 -5.96 6.47
CA ILE A 162 -4.30 -5.22 7.72
C ILE A 162 -3.22 -5.68 8.72
N ILE A 163 -2.75 -4.76 9.58
CA ILE A 163 -1.71 -4.97 10.61
C ILE A 163 -2.29 -4.79 12.01
#